data_AF-A0A0V0TNB2-F1
#
_entry.id   AF-A0A0V0TNB2-F1
#
_cell.length_a   1.000
_cell.length_b   1.000
_cell.length_c   1.000
_cell.angle_alpha   90.00
_cell.angle_beta   90.00
_cell.angle_gamma   90.00
#
_symmetry.space_group_name_H-M   'P 1'
#
loop_
_entity.id
_entity.type
_entity.pdbx_description
1 polymer ?
#
loop_
_entity_poly.entity_id
_entity_poly.type
_entity_poly.pdbx_seq_one_letter_code
_entity_poly.pdbx_strand_id
1 'polypeptide(L)'
;MQIYTGKPSSGTREKNQGMRVVLDMVKGLIGHNVTCDNFFTAYSLGVELKKKNFTLVGTPELPREVLQLQGRKLNSSTFAFSEDCTIVSCRPKKNKNVMVLSTMHNDNRVSDGKGRKPDIILHYNNTKGGVDNLDKMT
;
A
#
# COMPACT_ATOMS: atom_id res chain seq x y z
N MET A 1 -16.61 5.24 -12.14
CA MET A 1 -16.88 4.62 -10.83
C MET A 1 -17.62 3.30 -11.08
N GLN A 2 -17.25 2.21 -10.42
CA GLN A 2 -17.95 0.91 -10.52
C GLN A 2 -18.71 0.66 -9.22
N ILE A 3 -19.95 0.18 -9.29
CA ILE A 3 -20.78 -0.12 -8.12
C ILE A 3 -20.49 -1.55 -7.67
N TYR A 4 -20.21 -1.74 -6.37
CA TYR A 4 -20.12 -3.08 -5.78
C TYR A 4 -21.52 -3.59 -5.44
N THR A 5 -21.99 -4.61 -6.16
CA THR A 5 -23.34 -5.17 -6.00
C THR A 5 -23.39 -6.38 -5.06
N GLY A 6 -22.32 -6.67 -4.33
CA GLY A 6 -22.26 -7.85 -3.45
C GLY A 6 -22.07 -9.16 -4.20
N LYS A 7 -22.60 -10.25 -3.64
CA LYS A 7 -22.52 -11.58 -4.25
C LYS A 7 -23.54 -11.71 -5.39
N PRO A 8 -23.15 -12.19 -6.58
CA PRO A 8 -24.10 -12.42 -7.66
C PRO A 8 -25.07 -13.54 -7.29
N SER A 9 -26.27 -13.50 -7.87
CA SER A 9 -27.32 -14.51 -7.70
C SER A 9 -26.89 -15.91 -8.13
N SER A 10 -25.89 -16.01 -9.01
CA SER A 10 -25.24 -17.26 -9.41
C SER A 10 -24.43 -17.94 -8.28
N GLY A 11 -24.27 -17.29 -7.12
CA GLY A 11 -23.56 -17.80 -5.95
C GLY A 11 -22.04 -17.86 -6.10
N THR A 12 -21.50 -17.62 -7.30
CA THR A 12 -20.06 -17.69 -7.56
C THR A 12 -19.37 -16.41 -7.08
N ARG A 13 -18.52 -16.52 -6.05
CA ARG A 13 -17.75 -15.38 -5.54
C ARG A 13 -16.68 -14.96 -6.57
N GLU A 14 -16.71 -13.69 -6.95
CA GLU A 14 -15.63 -13.09 -7.75
C GLU A 14 -14.32 -13.07 -6.95
N LYS A 15 -13.22 -13.45 -7.60
CA LYS A 15 -11.86 -13.44 -7.04
C LYS A 15 -11.06 -12.28 -7.64
N ASN A 16 -10.02 -11.83 -6.94
CA ASN A 16 -9.11 -10.77 -7.40
C ASN A 16 -9.79 -9.41 -7.69
N GLN A 17 -10.90 -9.13 -7.01
CA GLN A 17 -11.63 -7.86 -7.16
C GLN A 17 -10.74 -6.64 -6.96
N GLY A 18 -9.86 -6.65 -5.95
CA GLY A 18 -8.97 -5.52 -5.66
C GLY A 18 -8.11 -5.13 -6.86
N MET A 19 -7.38 -6.09 -7.44
CA MET A 19 -6.55 -5.84 -8.61
C MET A 19 -7.36 -5.40 -9.82
N ARG A 20 -8.45 -6.11 -10.15
CA ARG A 20 -9.28 -5.77 -11.32
C ARG A 20 -9.82 -4.34 -11.23
N VAL A 21 -10.38 -3.98 -10.08
CA VAL A 21 -10.97 -2.65 -9.87
C VAL A 21 -9.92 -1.56 -10.01
N VAL A 22 -8.73 -1.72 -9.42
CA VAL A 22 -7.66 -0.72 -9.56
C VAL A 22 -7.20 -0.58 -11.01
N LEU A 23 -6.99 -1.69 -11.71
CA LEU A 23 -6.60 -1.66 -13.13
C LEU A 23 -7.67 -1.04 -14.03
N ASP A 24 -8.95 -1.23 -13.71
CA ASP A 24 -10.05 -0.56 -14.39
C ASP A 24 -10.07 0.95 -14.10
N MET A 25 -9.82 1.37 -12.85
CA MET A 25 -9.84 2.77 -12.43
C MET A 25 -8.71 3.60 -13.05
N VAL A 26 -7.56 2.99 -13.34
CA VAL A 26 -6.43 3.70 -13.98
C VAL A 26 -6.53 3.77 -15.50
N LYS A 27 -7.55 3.16 -16.13
CA LYS A 27 -7.74 3.22 -17.58
C LYS A 27 -7.88 4.68 -18.05
N GLY A 28 -7.11 5.04 -19.09
CA GLY A 28 -7.10 6.39 -19.66
C GLY A 28 -6.22 7.39 -18.92
N LEU A 29 -5.62 7.00 -17.78
CA LEU A 29 -4.60 7.79 -17.08
C LEU A 29 -3.19 7.35 -17.52
N ILE A 30 -2.17 8.16 -17.25
CA ILE A 30 -0.77 7.86 -17.63
C ILE A 30 0.19 8.37 -16.55
N GLY A 31 1.13 7.55 -16.09
CA GLY A 31 2.32 8.04 -15.36
C GLY A 31 2.12 8.42 -13.90
N HIS A 32 1.07 7.95 -13.23
CA HIS A 32 0.76 8.33 -11.84
C HIS A 32 1.16 7.27 -10.81
N ASN A 33 1.33 7.70 -9.56
CA ASN A 33 1.39 6.81 -8.40
C ASN A 33 -0.01 6.54 -7.85
N VAL A 34 -0.35 5.26 -7.70
CA VAL A 34 -1.60 4.81 -7.09
C VAL A 34 -1.36 4.58 -5.60
N THR A 35 -2.17 5.19 -4.74
CA THR A 35 -2.16 4.89 -3.30
C THR A 35 -3.34 3.99 -2.94
N CYS A 36 -3.06 2.85 -2.32
CA CYS A 36 -4.08 1.86 -1.97
C CYS A 36 -4.10 1.57 -0.47
N ASP A 37 -5.29 1.27 0.05
CA ASP A 37 -5.45 0.64 1.36
C ASP A 37 -5.25 -0.89 1.29
N ASN A 38 -5.31 -1.57 2.43
CA ASN A 38 -5.04 -3.00 2.62
C ASN A 38 -5.70 -3.90 1.58
N PHE A 39 -7.02 -3.73 1.39
CA PHE A 39 -7.81 -4.61 0.52
C PHE A 39 -7.32 -4.65 -0.94
N PHE A 40 -6.74 -3.54 -1.40
CA PHE A 40 -6.27 -3.40 -2.79
C PHE A 40 -4.78 -3.67 -2.93
N THR A 41 -4.01 -3.60 -1.84
CA THR A 41 -2.55 -3.64 -1.91
C THR A 41 -2.03 -5.07 -2.00
N ALA A 42 -1.48 -5.42 -3.16
CA ALA A 42 -0.76 -6.67 -3.38
C ALA A 42 0.51 -6.44 -4.21
N TYR A 43 1.53 -7.25 -4.00
CA TYR A 43 2.76 -7.22 -4.82
C TYR A 43 2.45 -7.41 -6.31
N SER A 44 1.58 -8.36 -6.65
CA SER A 44 1.15 -8.64 -8.02
C SER A 44 0.49 -7.43 -8.69
N LEU A 45 -0.29 -6.63 -7.93
CA LEU A 45 -0.87 -5.39 -8.45
C LEU A 45 0.22 -4.37 -8.78
N GLY A 46 1.24 -4.23 -7.92
CA GLY A 46 2.38 -3.36 -8.17
C GLY A 46 3.12 -3.72 -9.47
N VAL A 47 3.32 -5.01 -9.74
CA VAL A 47 3.94 -5.51 -10.97
C VAL A 47 3.09 -5.17 -12.21
N GLU A 48 1.78 -5.42 -12.15
CA GLU A 48 0.88 -5.10 -13.28
C GLU A 48 0.77 -3.59 -13.55
N LEU A 49 0.81 -2.76 -12.51
CA LEU A 49 0.84 -1.31 -12.64
C LEU A 49 2.15 -0.81 -13.28
N LYS A 50 3.30 -1.37 -12.89
CA LYS A 50 4.60 -1.01 -13.51
C LYS A 50 4.64 -1.27 -15.01
N LYS A 51 4.07 -2.39 -15.47
CA LYS A 51 3.93 -2.70 -16.92
C LYS A 51 3.14 -1.63 -17.69
N LYS A 52 2.32 -0.85 -16.99
CA LYS A 52 1.49 0.23 -17.54
C LYS A 52 2.04 1.62 -17.22
N ASN A 53 3.30 1.72 -16.74
CA ASN A 53 3.93 2.97 -16.33
C ASN A 53 3.23 3.67 -15.15
N PHE A 54 2.69 2.89 -14.22
CA PHE A 54 2.19 3.36 -12.92
C PHE A 54 3.03 2.76 -11.79
N THR A 55 2.99 3.41 -10.64
CA THR A 55 3.58 2.89 -9.40
C THR A 55 2.50 2.70 -8.34
N LEU A 56 2.81 1.89 -7.32
CA LEU A 56 1.92 1.58 -6.21
C LEU A 56 2.61 1.95 -4.91
N VAL A 57 1.87 2.57 -4.00
CA VAL A 57 2.21 2.68 -2.58
C VAL A 57 0.98 2.27 -1.77
N GLY A 58 1.13 1.31 -0.86
CA GLY A 58 0.00 0.86 -0.07
C GLY A 58 0.40 -0.03 1.09
N THR A 59 -0.55 -0.38 1.93
CA THR A 59 -0.35 -1.19 3.12
C THR A 59 -0.65 -2.67 2.80
N PRO A 60 0.33 -3.59 2.74
CA PRO A 60 0.06 -4.97 2.34
C PRO A 60 -0.55 -5.79 3.48
N GLU A 61 -1.42 -6.75 3.14
CA GLU A 61 -1.80 -7.82 4.07
C GLU A 61 -0.74 -8.93 4.05
N LEU A 62 -0.08 -9.16 5.20
CA LEU A 62 0.92 -10.22 5.36
C LEU A 62 0.56 -11.14 6.53
N PRO A 63 1.00 -12.42 6.49
CA PRO A 63 0.85 -13.35 7.61
C PRO A 63 1.48 -12.78 8.88
N ARG A 64 0.86 -13.05 10.04
CA ARG A 64 1.30 -12.50 11.34
C ARG A 64 2.70 -12.95 11.72
N GLU A 65 3.10 -14.11 11.22
CA GLU A 65 4.40 -14.74 11.41
C GLU A 65 5.53 -13.86 10.84
N VAL A 66 5.25 -13.07 9.81
CA VAL A 66 6.18 -12.13 9.19
C VAL A 66 6.25 -10.80 9.98
N LEU A 67 5.33 -10.58 10.92
CA LEU A 67 5.19 -9.34 11.70
C LEU A 67 5.94 -9.37 13.04
N GLN A 68 6.95 -10.22 13.21
CA GLN A 68 7.65 -10.34 14.48
C GLN A 68 8.27 -8.99 14.91
N LEU A 69 7.87 -8.53 16.11
CA LEU A 69 8.32 -7.28 16.71
C LEU A 69 9.26 -7.48 17.90
N GLN A 70 9.50 -8.73 18.31
CA GLN A 70 10.34 -9.03 19.46
C GLN A 70 11.77 -8.50 19.22
N GLY A 71 12.37 -7.89 20.24
CA GLY A 71 13.71 -7.30 20.17
C GLY A 71 13.84 -5.98 19.37
N ARG A 72 12.82 -5.54 18.61
CA ARG A 72 12.93 -4.31 17.80
C ARG A 72 12.79 -3.04 18.65
N LYS A 73 13.74 -2.11 18.54
CA LYS A 73 13.69 -0.78 19.18
C LYS A 73 12.49 0.03 18.70
N LEU A 74 11.95 0.90 19.56
CA LEU A 74 10.92 1.87 19.16
C LEU A 74 11.46 2.84 18.09
N ASN A 75 10.63 3.24 17.14
CA ASN A 75 10.99 4.10 16.00
C ASN A 75 12.11 3.51 15.13
N SER A 76 12.29 2.18 15.16
CA SER A 76 13.15 1.49 14.21
C SER A 76 12.36 1.10 12.95
N SER A 77 13.08 1.06 11.83
CA SER A 77 12.55 0.67 10.53
C SER A 77 13.43 -0.41 9.93
N THR A 78 12.81 -1.38 9.27
CA THR A 78 13.47 -2.46 8.54
C THR A 78 12.92 -2.45 7.13
N PHE A 79 13.80 -2.60 6.14
CA PHE A 79 13.46 -2.55 4.73
C PHE A 79 13.80 -3.89 4.08
N ALA A 80 12.94 -4.31 3.16
CA ALA A 80 13.18 -5.43 2.26
C ALA A 80 13.04 -4.92 0.83
N PHE A 81 14.00 -5.29 -0.02
CA PHE A 81 14.10 -4.83 -1.40
C PHE A 81 14.00 -6.02 -2.35
N SER A 82 13.26 -5.82 -3.43
CA SER A 82 13.37 -6.60 -4.66
C SER A 82 13.70 -5.64 -5.81
N GLU A 83 13.95 -6.19 -6.99
CA GLU A 83 14.13 -5.40 -8.22
C GLU A 83 12.97 -4.42 -8.45
N ASP A 84 11.75 -4.86 -8.14
CA ASP A 84 10.55 -4.12 -8.48
C ASP A 84 9.90 -3.34 -7.33
N CYS A 85 10.27 -3.63 -6.09
CA CYS A 85 9.49 -3.24 -4.93
C CYS A 85 10.33 -3.08 -3.66
N THR A 86 9.94 -2.12 -2.82
CA THR A 86 10.43 -1.98 -1.45
C THR A 86 9.29 -2.19 -0.47
N ILE A 87 9.52 -2.99 0.56
CA ILE A 87 8.63 -3.08 1.73
C ILE A 87 9.36 -2.48 2.91
N VAL A 88 8.70 -1.56 3.61
CA VAL A 88 9.19 -1.02 4.87
C VAL A 88 8.29 -1.44 6.02
N SER A 89 8.91 -1.80 7.13
CA SER A 89 8.27 -2.18 8.40
C SER A 89 8.79 -1.25 9.49
N CYS A 90 7.93 -0.39 10.04
CA CYS A 90 8.27 0.62 11.04
C CYS A 90 7.51 0.34 12.35
N ARG A 91 8.20 0.46 13.49
CA ARG A 91 7.60 0.29 14.82
C ARG A 91 7.41 1.64 15.52
N PRO A 92 6.35 2.42 15.23
CA PRO A 92 6.18 3.76 15.80
C PRO A 92 5.72 3.76 17.27
N LYS A 93 5.11 2.65 17.74
CA LYS A 93 4.57 2.50 19.10
C LYS A 93 4.81 1.08 19.62
N LYS A 94 4.77 0.90 20.94
CA LYS A 94 4.80 -0.44 21.56
C LYS A 94 3.67 -1.29 20.94
N ASN A 95 3.99 -2.50 20.53
CA ASN A 95 3.08 -3.48 19.93
C ASN A 95 2.36 -3.03 18.64
N LYS A 96 2.86 -1.98 17.97
CA LYS A 96 2.33 -1.54 16.68
C LYS A 96 3.40 -1.63 15.60
N ASN A 97 3.12 -2.39 14.55
CA ASN A 97 3.88 -2.39 13.31
C ASN A 97 3.10 -1.62 12.25
N VAL A 98 3.77 -0.76 11.50
CA VAL A 98 3.22 -0.12 10.30
C VAL A 98 4.06 -0.61 9.13
N MET A 99 3.40 -1.16 8.12
CA MET A 99 4.08 -1.64 6.93
C MET A 99 3.52 -0.98 5.69
N VAL A 100 4.42 -0.62 4.77
CA VAL A 100 4.05 -0.06 3.48
C VAL A 100 4.88 -0.74 2.41
N LEU A 101 4.20 -1.21 1.37
CA LEU A 101 4.74 -1.72 0.12
C LEU A 101 4.77 -0.58 -0.88
N SER A 102 5.86 -0.46 -1.63
CA SER A 102 6.05 0.59 -2.62
C SER A 102 6.80 0.07 -3.84
N THR A 103 6.26 0.26 -5.04
CA THR A 103 7.01 0.11 -6.30
C THR A 103 7.57 1.43 -6.84
N MET A 104 7.28 2.53 -6.17
CA MET A 104 7.78 3.88 -6.49
C MET A 104 9.18 4.14 -5.92
N HIS A 105 9.39 3.76 -4.66
CA HIS A 105 10.62 3.98 -3.90
C HIS A 105 11.51 2.74 -3.91
N ASN A 106 12.82 2.94 -4.05
CA ASN A 106 13.85 1.89 -4.09
C ASN A 106 15.03 2.17 -3.13
N ASP A 107 14.83 3.01 -2.11
CA ASP A 107 15.85 3.35 -1.11
C ASP A 107 15.35 3.13 0.33
N ASN A 108 16.24 3.33 1.30
CA ASN A 108 15.97 3.20 2.73
C ASN A 108 15.92 4.55 3.46
N ARG A 109 15.55 5.64 2.78
CA ARG A 109 15.58 6.97 3.40
C ARG A 109 14.61 7.08 4.56
N VAL A 110 15.09 7.72 5.61
CA VAL A 110 14.37 7.96 6.86
C VAL A 110 14.53 9.42 7.22
N SER A 111 13.42 10.10 7.46
CA SER A 111 13.42 11.49 7.90
C SER A 111 14.16 11.69 9.23
N ASP A 112 14.86 12.83 9.35
CA ASP A 112 15.51 13.27 10.59
C ASP A 112 14.53 13.83 11.64
N GLY A 113 13.24 13.87 11.30
CA GLY A 113 12.19 14.37 12.17
C GLY A 113 11.85 13.47 13.37
N LYS A 114 10.97 13.97 14.22
CA LYS A 114 10.49 13.24 15.40
C LYS A 114 9.89 11.89 15.00
N GLY A 115 10.46 10.82 15.56
CA GLY A 115 10.00 9.46 15.32
C GLY A 115 10.65 8.75 14.12
N ARG A 116 11.61 9.38 13.42
CA ARG A 116 12.44 8.75 12.38
C ARG A 116 11.61 7.93 11.39
N LYS A 117 10.61 8.57 10.79
CA LYS A 117 9.68 7.90 9.88
C LYS A 117 10.33 7.72 8.50
N PRO A 118 10.26 6.52 7.90
CA PRO A 118 10.62 6.29 6.50
C PRO A 118 9.87 7.20 5.55
N ASP A 119 10.53 7.66 4.49
CA ASP A 119 9.93 8.55 3.49
C ASP A 119 8.74 7.88 2.80
N ILE A 120 8.81 6.56 2.56
CA ILE A 120 7.71 5.75 2.04
C ILE A 120 6.45 5.86 2.91
N ILE A 121 6.61 5.86 4.24
CA ILE A 121 5.48 5.99 5.18
C ILE A 121 4.95 7.41 5.21
N LEU A 122 5.82 8.42 5.06
CA LEU A 122 5.40 9.81 4.96
C LEU A 122 4.59 10.03 3.67
N HIS A 123 5.08 9.54 2.53
CA HIS A 123 4.39 9.58 1.24
C HIS A 123 3.01 8.94 1.32
N TYR A 124 2.92 7.71 1.83
CA TYR A 124 1.63 7.03 2.03
C TYR A 124 0.65 7.84 2.90
N ASN A 125 1.11 8.41 4.01
CA ASN A 125 0.23 9.19 4.89
C ASN A 125 -0.29 10.48 4.22
N ASN A 126 0.49 11.08 3.33
CA ASN A 126 0.11 12.30 2.62
C ASN A 126 -0.92 12.02 1.52
N THR A 127 -0.93 10.82 0.93
CA THR A 127 -1.77 10.51 -0.24
C THR A 127 -2.99 9.62 0.08
N LYS A 128 -2.95 8.84 1.18
CA LYS A 128 -4.04 7.89 1.53
C LYS A 128 -5.40 8.53 1.79
N GLY A 129 -5.44 9.84 2.05
CA GLY A 129 -6.67 10.56 2.40
C GLY A 129 -7.51 11.05 1.22
N GLY A 130 -7.09 10.82 -0.04
CA GLY A 130 -7.76 11.40 -1.20
C GLY A 130 -9.26 11.08 -1.28
N VAL A 131 -9.62 9.80 -1.17
CA VAL A 131 -11.03 9.35 -1.22
C VAL A 131 -11.77 9.71 0.06
N ASP A 132 -11.19 9.43 1.23
CA ASP A 132 -11.82 9.72 2.54
C ASP A 132 -12.12 11.22 2.74
N ASN A 133 -11.29 12.11 2.18
CA ASN A 133 -11.51 13.54 2.30
C ASN A 133 -12.58 14.04 1.33
N LEU A 134 -12.75 13.41 0.16
CA LEU A 134 -13.84 13.70 -0.75
C LEU A 134 -15.18 13.27 -0.14
N ASP A 135 -15.24 12.09 0.49
CA ASP A 135 -16.43 11.56 1.17
C ASP A 135 -16.92 12.46 2.31
N LYS A 136 -16.00 13.15 3.01
CA LYS A 136 -16.35 14.13 4.06
C LYS A 136 -16.97 15.43 3.55
N MET A 137 -16.90 15.70 2.25
CA MET A 137 -17.44 16.92 1.64
C MET A 137 -18.87 16.74 1.12
N THR A 138 -19.41 15.52 1.17
CA THR A 138 -20.78 15.18 0.76
C THR A 138 -21.68 14.92 1.96
#